data_AF-A0A7X9SXP8-F1
#
_entry.id   AF-A0A7X9SXP8-F1
#
_cell.length_a   1.000
_cell.length_b   1.000
_cell.length_c   1.000
_cell.angle_alpha   90.00
_cell.angle_beta   90.00
_cell.angle_gamma   90.00
#
_symmetry.space_group_name_H-M   'P 1'
#
loop_
_entity.id
_entity.type
_entity.pdbx_description
1 polymer ?
#
loop_
_entity_poly.entity_id
_entity_poly.type
_entity_poly.pdbx_seq_one_letter_code
_entity_poly.pdbx_strand_id
1 'polypeptide(L)'
;MGIKVNELMFVNRVTRKRLGEVLGISGPGAGKKLLGKSAWSAADLYTVADFFGVDITELLPRRVPSPGHDENPRTEVQGVTSNVVAGAGFEPTTSGL
;
A
#
# COMPACT_ATOMS: atom_id res chain seq x y z
N MET A 1 -4.22 -5.05 3.49
CA MET A 1 -5.08 -5.89 4.34
C MET A 1 -5.62 -7.09 3.58
N GLY A 2 -6.65 -6.95 2.73
CA GLY A 2 -7.37 -8.08 2.13
C GLY A 2 -6.49 -9.10 1.38
N ILE A 3 -5.50 -8.62 0.60
CA ILE A 3 -4.54 -9.49 -0.11
C ILE A 3 -3.74 -10.36 0.85
N LYS A 4 -3.19 -9.78 1.93
CA LYS A 4 -2.40 -10.53 2.92
C LYS A 4 -3.24 -11.54 3.69
N VAL A 5 -4.47 -11.18 4.04
CA VAL A 5 -5.42 -12.12 4.65
C VAL A 5 -5.75 -13.26 3.68
N ASN A 6 -5.92 -12.97 2.38
CA ASN A 6 -6.18 -14.00 1.37
C ASN A 6 -4.97 -14.94 1.18
N GLU A 7 -3.75 -14.43 1.27
CA GLU A 7 -2.52 -15.22 1.28
C GLU A 7 -2.48 -16.18 2.48
N LEU A 8 -2.72 -15.67 3.70
CA LEU A 8 -2.79 -16.49 4.92
C LEU A 8 -3.86 -17.58 4.81
N MET A 9 -5.03 -17.23 4.27
CA MET A 9 -6.09 -18.20 4.00
C MET A 9 -5.64 -19.31 3.05
N PHE A 10 -4.92 -18.96 1.98
CA PHE A 10 -4.44 -19.93 1.01
C PHE A 10 -3.44 -20.91 1.64
N VAL A 11 -2.43 -20.39 2.36
CA VAL A 11 -1.40 -21.20 3.03
C VAL A 11 -2.03 -22.15 4.06
N ASN A 12 -3.02 -21.67 4.81
CA ASN A 12 -3.68 -22.44 5.88
C ASN A 12 -4.93 -23.22 5.41
N ARG A 13 -5.24 -23.23 4.10
CA ARG A 13 -6.44 -23.87 3.51
C ARG A 13 -7.76 -23.43 4.16
N VAL A 14 -7.85 -22.17 4.57
CA VAL A 14 -9.04 -21.57 5.19
C VAL A 14 -9.99 -21.04 4.12
N THR A 15 -11.27 -21.37 4.24
CA THR A 15 -12.31 -20.91 3.30
C THR A 15 -12.88 -19.55 3.72
N ARG A 16 -13.50 -18.82 2.78
CA ARG A 16 -14.21 -17.56 3.07
C ARG A 16 -15.38 -17.75 4.05
N LYS A 17 -16.02 -18.91 4.03
CA LYS A 17 -17.05 -19.28 4.99
C LYS A 17 -16.47 -19.30 6.41
N ARG A 18 -15.34 -19.99 6.59
CA ARG A 18 -14.67 -20.09 7.88
C ARG A 18 -14.15 -18.73 8.37
N LEU A 19 -13.59 -17.91 7.49
CA LEU A 19 -13.22 -16.54 7.84
C LEU A 19 -14.43 -15.71 8.30
N GLY A 20 -15.58 -15.88 7.64
CA GLY A 20 -16.84 -15.26 8.06
C GLY A 20 -17.25 -15.68 9.47
N GLU A 21 -17.22 -16.98 9.77
CA GLU A 21 -17.51 -17.51 11.12
C GLU A 21 -16.60 -16.89 12.18
N VAL A 22 -15.30 -16.82 11.91
CA VAL A 22 -14.29 -16.22 12.82
C VAL A 22 -14.56 -14.75 13.07
N LEU A 23 -14.95 -14.00 12.03
CA LEU A 23 -15.24 -12.57 12.12
C LEU A 23 -16.68 -12.26 12.58
N GLY A 24 -17.52 -13.27 12.84
CA GLY A 24 -18.94 -13.07 13.17
C GLY A 24 -19.77 -12.47 12.03
N ILE A 25 -19.36 -12.65 10.77
CA ILE A 25 -20.05 -12.14 9.58
C ILE A 25 -20.37 -13.25 8.59
N SER A 26 -21.23 -12.96 7.62
CA SER A 26 -21.51 -13.92 6.55
C SER A 26 -20.30 -14.12 5.63
N GLY A 27 -20.20 -15.30 5.00
CA GLY A 27 -19.17 -15.60 4.01
C GLY A 27 -19.07 -14.58 2.86
N PRO A 28 -20.20 -14.09 2.29
CA PRO A 28 -20.18 -12.96 1.35
C PRO A 28 -19.62 -11.67 1.96
N GLY A 29 -19.89 -11.38 3.23
CA GLY A 29 -19.31 -10.26 3.96
C GLY A 29 -17.78 -10.36 4.06
N ALA A 30 -17.27 -11.54 4.41
CA ALA A 30 -15.83 -11.81 4.37
C ALA A 30 -15.25 -11.63 2.95
N GLY A 31 -15.97 -12.09 1.93
CA GLY A 31 -15.59 -11.88 0.52
C GLY A 31 -15.46 -10.39 0.14
N LYS A 32 -16.40 -9.55 0.57
CA LYS A 32 -16.33 -8.09 0.33
C LYS A 32 -15.11 -7.47 0.99
N LYS A 33 -14.75 -7.88 2.22
CA LYS A 33 -13.54 -7.41 2.91
C LYS A 33 -12.25 -7.83 2.23
N LEU A 34 -12.15 -9.07 1.75
CA LEU A 34 -10.98 -9.56 1.01
C LEU A 34 -10.77 -8.76 -0.28
N LEU A 35 -11.85 -8.42 -0.97
CA LEU A 35 -11.85 -7.60 -2.19
C LEU A 35 -11.69 -6.09 -1.93
N GLY A 36 -11.58 -5.65 -0.67
CA GLY A 36 -11.49 -4.23 -0.32
C GLY A 36 -12.78 -3.44 -0.47
N LYS A 37 -13.92 -4.11 -0.70
CA LYS A 37 -15.26 -3.49 -0.79
C LYS A 37 -15.87 -3.17 0.58
N SER A 38 -15.24 -3.64 1.66
CA SER A 38 -15.63 -3.34 3.03
C SER A 38 -14.38 -3.10 3.87
N ALA A 39 -14.42 -2.07 4.70
CA ALA A 39 -13.30 -1.66 5.54
C ALA A 39 -12.97 -2.72 6.60
N TRP A 40 -11.71 -2.77 7.01
CA TRP A 40 -11.23 -3.56 8.14
C TRP A 40 -11.23 -2.70 9.39
N SER A 41 -11.93 -3.10 10.44
CA SER A 41 -11.78 -2.50 11.76
C SER A 41 -10.54 -3.08 12.46
N ALA A 42 -10.03 -2.37 13.48
CA ALA A 42 -8.94 -2.89 14.30
C ALA A 42 -9.29 -4.22 14.96
N ALA A 43 -10.53 -4.37 15.47
CA ALA A 43 -11.00 -5.62 16.08
C ALA A 43 -10.91 -6.80 15.10
N ASP A 44 -11.33 -6.60 13.85
CA ASP A 44 -11.21 -7.64 12.82
C ASP A 44 -9.77 -8.07 12.57
N LEU A 45 -8.83 -7.11 12.61
CA LEU A 45 -7.42 -7.39 12.38
C LEU A 45 -6.82 -8.19 13.53
N TYR A 46 -7.15 -7.85 14.78
CA TYR A 46 -6.75 -8.66 15.94
C TYR A 46 -7.34 -10.06 15.87
N THR A 47 -8.64 -10.20 15.58
CA THR A 47 -9.27 -11.52 15.44
C THR A 47 -8.62 -12.36 14.35
N VAL A 48 -8.26 -11.76 13.21
CA VAL A 48 -7.56 -12.48 12.13
C VAL A 48 -6.13 -12.84 12.51
N ALA A 49 -5.41 -11.92 13.17
CA ALA A 49 -4.05 -12.16 13.65
C ALA A 49 -4.01 -13.33 14.65
N ASP A 50 -4.89 -13.31 15.65
CA ASP A 50 -5.03 -14.38 16.64
C ASP A 50 -5.41 -15.71 15.99
N PHE A 51 -6.35 -15.68 15.03
CA PHE A 51 -6.79 -16.88 14.32
C PHE A 51 -5.70 -17.54 13.50
N PHE A 52 -4.80 -16.77 12.88
CA PHE A 52 -3.68 -17.30 12.10
C PHE A 52 -2.38 -17.44 12.90
N GLY A 53 -2.34 -16.97 14.15
CA GLY A 53 -1.14 -16.99 14.99
C GLY A 53 0.00 -16.11 14.47
N VAL A 54 -0.33 -14.98 13.86
CA VAL A 54 0.64 -14.02 13.31
C VAL A 54 0.60 -12.70 14.06
N ASP A 55 1.68 -11.92 14.01
CA ASP A 55 1.67 -10.57 14.56
C ASP A 55 0.75 -9.64 13.73
N ILE A 56 0.01 -8.74 14.38
CA ILE A 56 -0.90 -7.81 13.68
C ILE A 56 -0.18 -6.92 12.66
N THR A 57 1.11 -6.61 12.87
CA THR A 57 1.93 -5.82 11.94
C THR A 57 2.15 -6.53 10.61
N GLU A 58 2.02 -7.87 10.56
CA GLU A 58 2.08 -8.61 9.30
C GLU A 58 0.87 -8.37 8.41
N LEU A 59 -0.29 -8.03 9.00
CA LEU A 59 -1.52 -7.75 8.26
C LEU A 59 -1.50 -6.32 7.69
N LEU A 60 -0.85 -5.39 8.39
CA LEU A 60 -0.85 -3.95 8.11
C LEU A 60 -0.07 -3.62 6.83
N PRO A 61 -0.50 -2.61 6.06
CA PRO A 61 0.23 -2.20 4.88
C PRO A 61 1.48 -1.43 5.32
N ARG A 62 2.61 -1.68 4.65
CA ARG A 62 3.80 -0.85 4.82
C ARG A 62 3.68 0.36 3.88
N ARG A 63 3.97 1.55 4.40
CA ARG A 63 4.14 2.73 3.56
C ARG A 63 5.41 2.52 2.74
N VAL A 64 5.27 2.51 1.42
CA VAL A 64 6.41 2.63 0.53
C VAL A 64 6.69 4.12 0.32
N PRO A 65 7.96 4.58 0.36
CA PRO A 65 8.29 5.93 -0.04
C PRO A 65 7.77 6.16 -1.45
N SER A 66 6.98 7.22 -1.65
CA SER A 66 6.57 7.62 -3.01
C SER A 66 7.81 8.17 -3.71
N PRO A 67 8.21 7.62 -4.87
CA PRO A 67 9.25 8.26 -5.67
C PRO A 67 8.72 9.63 -6.12
N GLY A 68 9.29 10.71 -5.55
CA GLY A 68 8.93 12.09 -5.90
C GLY A 68 8.31 12.96 -4.81
N HIS A 69 8.44 12.62 -3.52
CA HIS A 69 8.09 13.55 -2.43
C HIS A 69 9.23 13.85 -1.44
N ASP A 70 10.45 13.41 -1.74
CA ASP A 70 11.67 13.93 -1.12
C ASP A 70 12.13 15.18 -1.88
N GLU A 71 11.30 16.22 -1.91
CA GLU A 71 11.76 17.57 -2.20
C GLU A 71 11.34 18.49 -1.06
N ASN A 72 11.99 18.31 0.08
CA ASN A 72 12.08 19.36 1.08
C ASN A 72 13.53 19.44 1.59
N PRO A 73 14.40 20.23 0.94
CA PRO A 73 15.69 20.55 1.52
C PRO A 73 15.46 21.59 2.63
N ARG A 74 15.23 21.12 3.85
CA ARG A 74 15.51 21.88 5.08
C ARG A 74 16.64 21.10 5.76
N THR A 75 17.89 21.55 5.80
CA THR A 75 18.37 22.90 6.05
C THR A 75 19.83 22.98 5.58
N GLU A 76 20.17 23.86 4.64
CA GLU A 76 21.55 24.36 4.50
C GLU A 76 21.51 25.88 4.64
N VAL A 77 21.94 26.31 5.82
CA VAL A 77 22.23 27.71 6.10
C VAL A 77 23.54 28.06 5.39
N GLN A 78 23.45 29.07 4.52
CA GLN A 78 24.49 30.05 4.19
C GLN A 78 25.39 29.79 2.98
N GLY A 79 25.04 30.50 1.90
CA GLY A 79 26.00 31.20 1.05
C GLY A 79 26.52 30.43 -0.16
N VAL A 80 26.05 30.80 -1.35
CA VAL A 80 26.85 31.25 -2.50
C VAL A 80 25.94 31.28 -3.73
N THR A 81 25.81 32.46 -4.31
CA THR A 81 25.17 32.69 -5.61
C THR A 81 26.02 32.08 -6.72
N SER A 82 25.49 31.19 -7.56
CA SER A 82 25.88 31.17 -8.99
C SER A 82 25.05 30.23 -9.86
N ASN A 83 24.31 30.87 -10.76
CA ASN A 83 24.17 30.56 -12.18
C ASN A 83 23.52 29.21 -12.58
N VAL A 84 22.18 29.24 -12.68
CA VAL A 84 21.41 28.20 -13.38
C VAL A 84 21.45 28.50 -14.88
N VAL A 85 22.24 27.73 -15.63
CA VAL A 85 22.20 27.71 -17.10
C VAL A 85 21.08 26.78 -17.53
N ALA A 86 19.98 27.33 -18.06
CA ALA A 86 18.94 26.56 -18.73
C ALA A 86 19.51 25.96 -20.02
N GLY A 87 19.78 24.66 -20.03
CA GLY A 87 20.17 23.92 -21.23
C GLY A 87 19.03 23.95 -22.26
N ALA A 88 19.23 24.72 -23.31
CA ALA A 88 18.40 24.74 -24.50
C ALA A 88 18.59 23.48 -25.36
N GLY A 89 17.52 23.09 -26.07
CA GLY A 89 17.64 22.42 -27.38
C GLY A 89 17.31 20.93 -27.43
N PHE A 90 16.02 20.60 -27.52
CA PHE A 90 15.56 19.30 -28.05
C PHE A 90 14.30 19.48 -28.90
N GLU A 91 14.41 20.12 -30.05
CA GLU A 91 13.45 19.94 -31.15
C GLU A 91 14.19 19.90 -32.49
N PRO A 92 14.16 18.79 -33.24
CA PRO A 92 14.65 18.78 -34.62
C PRO A 92 13.61 19.50 -35.51
N THR A 93 13.95 20.70 -35.98
CA THR A 93 13.25 21.32 -37.13
C THR A 93 13.63 20.55 -38.40
N THR A 94 12.75 19.68 -38.89
CA THR A 94 12.82 19.23 -40.28
C THR A 94 12.28 20.37 -41.16
N SER A 95 13.18 21.21 -41.67
CA SER A 95 12.87 22.16 -42.72
C SER A 95 13.10 21.46 -44.06
N GLY A 96 12.07 21.42 -44.90
CA GLY A 96 12.07 20.69 -46.16
C GLY A 96 13.05 21.22 -47.21
N LEU A 97 13.39 20.32 -48.13
CA LEU A 97 13.88 20.59 -49.49
C LEU A 97 13.54 19.39 -50.37
#